data_AF-A0A822ZJF6-F1
#
_entry.id   AF-A0A822ZJF6-F1
#
_cell.length_a   1.000
_cell.length_b   1.000
_cell.length_c   1.000
_cell.angle_alpha   90.00
_cell.angle_beta   90.00
_cell.angle_gamma   90.00
#
_symmetry.space_group_name_H-M   'P 1'
#
loop_
_entity.id
_entity.type
_entity.pdbx_description
1 polymer ?
#
loop_
_entity_poly.entity_id
_entity_poly.type
_entity_poly.pdbx_seq_one_letter_code
_entity_poly.pdbx_strand_id
1 'polypeptide(L)' 'MDPEAARTARESLDLAFHMSNILETGLDRHTLSILITLCDLGLNPESLAAVVKELRKDPSSAPTPKDPPSVS' A
#
# COMPACT_ATOMS: atom_id res chain seq x y z
N MET A 1 18.27 -20.77 9.06
CA MET A 1 16.93 -20.17 9.14
C MET A 1 16.00 -21.23 9.68
N ASP A 2 15.24 -20.91 10.71
CA ASP A 2 14.28 -21.84 11.29
C ASP A 2 13.09 -22.04 10.31
N PRO A 3 12.83 -23.27 9.84
CA PRO A 3 11.81 -23.53 8.83
C PRO A 3 10.38 -23.32 9.35
N GLU A 4 10.20 -23.37 10.67
CA GLU A 4 8.91 -23.14 11.32
C GLU A 4 8.59 -21.64 11.34
N ALA A 5 9.57 -20.81 11.70
CA ALA A 5 9.44 -19.34 11.66
C ALA A 5 9.04 -18.82 10.26
N ALA A 6 9.63 -19.39 9.20
CA ALA A 6 9.28 -19.02 7.82
C ALA A 6 7.85 -19.42 7.43
N ARG A 7 7.34 -20.55 7.95
CA ARG A 7 5.95 -20.97 7.77
C ARG A 7 5.00 -20.04 8.50
N THR A 8 5.26 -19.76 9.78
CA THR A 8 4.45 -18.86 10.60
C THR A 8 4.35 -17.46 9.99
N ALA A 9 5.46 -16.92 9.48
CA ALA A 9 5.46 -15.62 8.82
C ALA A 9 4.56 -15.61 7.56
N ARG A 10 4.59 -16.69 6.77
CA ARG A 10 3.76 -16.79 5.56
C ARG A 10 2.27 -16.93 5.89
N GLU A 11 1.94 -17.73 6.88
CA GLU A 11 0.55 -17.90 7.36
C GLU A 11 0.01 -16.59 7.96
N SER A 12 0.85 -15.87 8.72
CA SER A 12 0.49 -14.56 9.27
C SER A 12 0.23 -13.53 8.18
N LEU A 13 1.05 -13.51 7.12
CA LEU A 13 0.84 -12.67 5.95
C LEU A 13 -0.46 -13.02 5.21
N ASP A 14 -0.74 -14.32 5.02
CA ASP A 14 -1.97 -14.78 4.37
C ASP A 14 -3.22 -14.36 5.16
N LEU A 15 -3.19 -14.51 6.49
CA LEU A 15 -4.28 -14.07 7.36
C LEU A 15 -4.51 -12.56 7.27
N ALA A 16 -3.43 -11.77 7.36
CA ALA A 16 -3.51 -10.31 7.24
C ALA A 16 -4.06 -9.88 5.86
N PHE A 17 -3.67 -10.58 4.79
CA PHE A 17 -4.19 -10.33 3.45
C PHE A 17 -5.69 -10.63 3.35
N HIS A 18 -6.16 -11.72 3.97
CA HIS A 18 -7.58 -12.02 4.03
C HIS A 18 -8.37 -10.93 4.76
N MET A 19 -7.87 -10.47 5.91
CA MET A 19 -8.49 -9.36 6.65
C MET A 19 -8.54 -8.07 5.82
N SER A 20 -7.46 -7.76 5.11
CA SER A 20 -7.36 -6.61 4.19
C SER A 20 -8.42 -6.66 3.07
N ASN A 21 -8.68 -7.84 2.51
CA ASN A 21 -9.69 -8.03 1.47
C ASN A 21 -11.12 -7.89 2.02
N ILE A 22 -11.39 -8.39 3.23
CA ILE A 22 -12.70 -8.23 3.89
C ILE A 22 -13.00 -6.74 4.15
N LEU A 23 -11.97 -5.97 4.50
CA LEU A 23 -12.08 -4.52 4.73
C LEU A 23 -12.01 -3.70 3.44
N GLU A 24 -11.93 -4.35 2.28
CA GLU A 24 -11.83 -3.73 0.96
C GLU A 24 -10.75 -2.64 0.88
N THR A 25 -9.62 -2.83 1.56
CA THR A 25 -8.55 -1.80 1.58
C THR A 25 -7.89 -1.64 0.20
N GLY A 26 -8.04 -2.64 -0.68
CA GLY A 26 -7.45 -2.67 -2.01
C GLY A 26 -5.92 -2.73 -1.99
N LEU A 27 -5.33 -3.35 -0.96
CA LEU A 27 -3.90 -3.57 -0.86
C LEU A 27 -3.52 -4.93 -1.45
N ASP A 28 -2.55 -4.95 -2.35
CA ASP A 28 -1.94 -6.19 -2.84
C ASP A 28 -1.08 -6.87 -1.77
N ARG A 29 -0.93 -8.18 -1.90
CA ARG A 29 -0.14 -9.01 -0.98
C ARG A 29 1.32 -8.53 -0.82
N HIS A 30 1.90 -8.01 -1.90
CA HIS A 30 3.25 -7.44 -1.88
C HIS A 30 3.30 -6.15 -1.06
N THR A 31 2.39 -5.22 -1.31
CA THR A 31 2.27 -3.95 -0.57
C THR A 31 2.03 -4.20 0.92
N LEU A 32 1.15 -5.15 1.25
CA LEU A 32 0.88 -5.52 2.63
C LEU A 32 2.14 -6.07 3.33
N SER A 33 2.92 -6.91 2.66
CA SER A 33 4.19 -7.42 3.21
C SER A 33 5.20 -6.31 3.49
N ILE A 34 5.28 -5.31 2.61
CA ILE A 34 6.13 -4.14 2.80
C ILE A 34 5.65 -3.35 4.02
N LEU A 35 4.34 -3.06 4.11
CA LEU A 35 3.76 -2.33 5.24
C LEU A 35 4.00 -3.03 6.58
N ILE A 36 3.88 -4.35 6.63
CA ILE A 36 4.18 -5.14 7.84
C ILE A 36 5.65 -4.99 8.22
N THR A 37 6.56 -5.06 7.26
CA THR A 37 8.00 -4.87 7.50
C THR A 37 8.30 -3.46 8.00
N LEU A 38 7.65 -2.44 7.43
CA LEU A 38 7.79 -1.06 7.86
C LEU A 38 7.26 -0.85 9.29
N CYS A 39 6.13 -1.48 9.64
CA CYS A 39 5.62 -1.48 11.01
C CYS A 39 6.58 -2.20 11.99
N ASP A 40 7.21 -3.30 11.58
CA ASP A 40 8.20 -4.04 12.39
C ASP A 40 9.44 -3.18 12.71
N LEU A 41 9.81 -2.27 11.80
CA LEU A 41 10.85 -1.26 12.01
C LEU A 41 10.43 -0.12 12.96
N GLY A 42 9.22 -0.16 13.52
CA GLY A 42 8.70 0.83 14.46
C GLY A 42 8.02 2.03 13.79
N LEU A 43 7.67 1.93 12.50
CA LEU A 43 6.92 2.98 11.83
C LEU A 43 5.43 2.93 12.22
N ASN A 44 4.85 4.12 12.33
CA ASN A 44 3.47 4.28 12.75
C ASN A 44 2.49 3.87 11.63
N PRO A 45 1.55 2.92 11.88
CA PRO A 45 0.65 2.41 10.85
C PRO A 45 -0.30 3.47 10.28
N GLU A 46 -0.76 4.44 11.09
CA GLU A 46 -1.62 5.52 10.59
C GLU A 46 -0.88 6.43 9.61
N SER A 47 0.41 6.68 9.85
CA SER A 47 1.25 7.50 8.97
C SER A 47 1.51 6.77 7.66
N LEU A 48 1.80 5.46 7.71
CA LEU A 48 1.94 4.63 6.52
C LEU A 48 0.64 4.60 5.69
N ALA A 49 -0.51 4.48 6.35
CA ALA A 49 -1.81 4.51 5.68
C ALA A 49 -2.06 5.83 4.93
N ALA A 50 -1.68 6.98 5.52
CA ALA A 50 -1.78 8.28 4.86
C ALA A 50 -0.89 8.35 3.60
N VAL A 51 0.36 7.89 3.69
CA VAL A 51 1.29 7.86 2.56
C VAL A 51 0.79 6.94 1.45
N VAL A 52 0.29 5.75 1.78
CA VAL A 52 -0.26 4.81 0.80
C VAL A 52 -1.49 5.39 0.10
N LYS A 53 -2.37 6.09 0.83
CA LYS A 53 -3.53 6.77 0.24
C LYS A 53 -3.11 7.87 -0.73
N GLU A 54 -2.12 8.68 -0.36
CA GLU A 54 -1.62 9.75 -1.24
C GLU A 54 -0.86 9.19 -2.45
N LEU A 55 -0.08 8.11 -2.31
CA LEU A 55 0.59 7.45 -3.44
C LEU A 55 -0.40 6.81 -4.43
N ARG A 56 -1.55 6.34 -3.95
CA ARG A 56 -2.62 5.79 -4.80
C ARG A 56 -3.49 6.85 -5.45
N LYS A 57 -3.44 8.08 -4.94
CA LYS A 57 -4.14 9.23 -5.51
C LYS A 57 -3.32 9.70 -6.71
N ASP A 58 -3.77 9.30 -7.89
CA ASP A 58 -3.21 9.56 -9.22
C ASP A 58 -2.04 10.59 -9.31
N PRO A 59 -0.89 10.25 -9.92
CA PRO A 59 0.10 11.26 -10.35
C PRO A 59 -0.46 12.21 -11.42
N SER A 60 -1.66 11.93 -11.95
CA SER A 60 -2.36 12.68 -12.99
C SER A 60 -3.02 13.99 -12.50
N SER A 61 -2.74 14.41 -11.26
CA SER A 61 -3.08 15.77 -10.79
C SER A 61 -1.89 16.73 -10.86
N ALA A 62 -0.94 16.48 -11.74
CA ALA A 62 -0.11 17.57 -12.25
C ALA A 62 -1.03 18.47 -13.11
N PRO A 63 -1.20 19.77 -12.79
CA PRO A 63 -1.94 20.66 -13.66
C PRO A 63 -1.18 20.77 -14.98
N THR A 64 -1.67 20.12 -16.03
CA THR A 64 -1.24 20.42 -17.39
C THR A 64 -1.55 21.90 -17.64
N PRO A 65 -0.56 22.72 -18.07
CA PRO A 65 -0.82 24.08 -18.48
C PRO A 65 -1.86 24.04 -19.61
N LYS A 66 -2.98 24.74 -19.40
CA LYS A 66 -4.03 24.93 -20.40
C LYS A 66 -3.41 25.51 -21.67
N ASP A 67 -3.34 24.74 -22.75
CA ASP A 67 -3.18 25.30 -24.08
C ASP A 67 -4.40 26.22 -24.38
N PRO A 68 -4.20 27.44 -24.90
CA PRO A 68 -5.28 28.36 -25.22
C PRO A 68 -6.09 27.86 -26.42
N PRO A 69 -7.37 28.25 -26.57
CA PRO A 69 -8.20 27.83 -27.69
C PRO A 69 -7.67 28.46 -28.98
N SER A 70 -7.16 27.63 -29.88
CA SER A 70 -6.82 28.04 -31.24
C SER A 70 -8.12 28.22 -32.03
N VAL A 71 -8.53 29.48 -32.17
CA VAL A 71 -9.56 29.90 -33.13
C VAL A 71 -8.91 29.91 -34.53
N SER A 72 -9.42 29.10 -35.45
CA SER A 72 -9.32 29.31 -36.90
C SER A 72 -10.46 28.59 -37.61
#